data_AF-A0A100HGK9-F1
#
_entry.id   AF-A0A100HGK9-F1
#
_cell.length_a   1.000
_cell.length_b   1.000
_cell.length_c   1.000
_cell.angle_alpha   90.00
_cell.angle_beta   90.00
_cell.angle_gamma   90.00
#
_symmetry.space_group_name_H-M   'P 1'
#
loop_
_entity.id
_entity.type
_entity.pdbx_description
1 polymer ?
#
loop_
_entity_poly.entity_id
_entity_poly.type
_entity_poly.pdbx_seq_one_letter_code
_entity_poly.pdbx_strand_id
1 'polypeptide(L)' 'MNPLARTLLIALAAALLWLGIGLWQRTQAGTPIQAALLAELPLTAAVFAVTFVWQRLRRR' A
#
# COMPACT_ATOMS: atom_id res chain seq x y z
N MET A 1 -0.74 15.66 -17.54
CA MET A 1 -0.08 14.97 -16.40
C MET A 1 0.91 13.96 -16.95
N ASN A 2 2.16 13.98 -16.46
CA ASN A 2 3.20 13.05 -16.88
C ASN A 2 2.73 11.60 -16.59
N PRO A 3 2.76 10.65 -17.56
CA PRO A 3 2.26 9.29 -17.37
C PRO A 3 2.83 8.61 -16.12
N LEU A 4 4.10 8.86 -15.80
CA LEU A 4 4.76 8.36 -14.60
C LEU A 4 4.13 8.90 -13.31
N ALA A 5 3.79 10.19 -13.27
CA ALA A 5 3.15 10.81 -12.12
C ALA A 5 1.76 10.20 -11.84
N ARG A 6 1.01 9.87 -12.90
CA ARG A 6 -0.29 9.19 -12.77
C ARG A 6 -0.14 7.77 -12.23
N THR A 7 0.89 7.03 -12.67
CA THR A 7 1.20 5.69 -12.15
C THR A 7 1.57 5.72 -10.68
N LEU A 8 2.45 6.65 -10.30
CA LEU A 8 2.86 6.82 -8.91
C LEU A 8 1.68 7.18 -8.01
N LEU A 9 0.83 8.13 -8.42
CA LEU A 9 -0.36 8.50 -7.64
C LEU A 9 -1.31 7.34 -7.43
N ILE A 10 -1.55 6.51 -8.45
CA ILE A 10 -2.46 5.35 -8.30
C ILE A 10 -1.82 4.29 -7.40
N ALA A 11 -0.52 4.01 -7.56
CA ALA A 11 0.19 3.06 -6.70
C ALA A 11 0.24 3.54 -5.24
N LEU A 12 0.45 4.85 -5.03
CA LEU A 12 0.46 5.46 -3.71
C LEU A 12 -0.93 5.40 -3.06
N ALA A 13 -1.99 5.73 -3.81
CA ALA A 13 -3.37 5.64 -3.32
C ALA A 13 -3.76 4.20 -2.97
N ALA A 14 -3.37 3.22 -3.78
CA ALA A 14 -3.60 1.81 -3.49
C ALA A 14 -2.86 1.35 -2.22
N ALA A 15 -1.59 1.75 -2.05
CA ALA A 15 -0.82 1.43 -0.86
C ALA A 15 -1.39 2.08 0.40
N LEU A 16 -1.85 3.34 0.32
CA LEU A 16 -2.49 4.03 1.45
C LEU A 16 -3.82 3.39 1.84
N LEU A 17 -4.64 2.99 0.85
CA LEU A 17 -5.88 2.25 1.11
C LEU A 17 -5.59 0.91 1.80
N TRP A 18 -4.60 0.17 1.33
CA TRP A 18 -4.21 -1.10 1.94
C TRP A 18 -3.72 -0.92 3.38
N LEU A 19 -2.86 0.08 3.62
CA LEU A 19 -2.37 0.41 4.96
C LEU A 19 -3.51 0.81 5.90
N GLY A 20 -4.46 1.61 5.43
CA GLY A 20 -5.62 2.00 6.23
C GLY A 20 -6.52 0.81 6.60
N ILE A 21 -6.78 -0.09 5.65
CA ILE A 21 -7.60 -1.30 5.87
C ILE A 21 -6.92 -2.26 6.85
N GLY A 22 -5.63 -2.49 6.67
CA GLY A 22 -4.86 -3.34 7.57
C GLY A 22 -4.86 -2.79 9.00
N LEU A 23 -4.53 -1.51 9.16
CA LEU A 23 -4.48 -0.86 10.48
C LEU A 23 -5.84 -0.94 11.15
N TRP A 24 -6.91 -0.73 10.40
CA TRP A 24 -8.28 -0.88 10.91
C TRP A 24 -8.55 -2.32 11.36
N GLN A 25 -8.20 -3.33 10.57
CA GLN A 25 -8.36 -4.74 10.96
C GLN A 25 -7.59 -5.08 12.24
N ARG A 26 -6.33 -4.66 12.35
CA ARG A 26 -5.48 -5.00 13.50
C ARG A 26 -5.82 -4.21 14.76
N THR A 27 -6.26 -2.95 14.62
CA THR A 27 -6.76 -2.17 15.77
C THR A 27 -8.07 -2.75 16.29
N GLN A 28 -8.97 -3.21 15.41
CA GLN A 28 -10.17 -3.95 15.82
C GLN A 28 -9.84 -5.30 16.48
N ALA A 29 -8.74 -5.94 16.11
CA ALA A 29 -8.22 -7.14 16.77
C ALA A 29 -7.56 -6.88 18.15
N GLY A 30 -7.59 -5.64 18.65
CA GLY A 30 -7.00 -5.27 19.94
C GLY A 30 -5.47 -5.08 19.91
N THR A 31 -4.87 -5.04 18.72
CA THR A 31 -3.42 -4.87 18.56
C THR A 31 -3.02 -3.41 18.77
N PRO A 32 -2.03 -3.10 19.62
CA PRO A 32 -1.56 -1.73 19.80
C PRO A 32 -1.04 -1.16 18.47
N ILE A 33 -1.40 0.11 18.17
CA ILE A 33 -1.14 0.78 16.88
C ILE A 33 0.31 0.67 16.41
N GLN A 34 1.29 0.76 17.33
CA GLN A 34 2.71 0.65 17.01
C GLN A 34 3.10 -0.76 16.52
N ALA A 35 2.56 -1.80 17.16
CA ALA A 35 2.77 -3.19 16.74
C ALA A 35 2.02 -3.50 15.44
N ALA A 36 0.83 -2.94 15.26
CA ALA A 36 0.09 -3.03 14.00
C ALA A 36 0.88 -2.40 12.85
N LEU A 37 1.41 -1.19 13.03
CA LEU A 37 2.25 -0.49 12.04
C LEU A 37 3.50 -1.28 11.66
N LEU A 38 4.27 -1.76 12.64
CA LEU A 38 5.50 -2.53 12.38
C LEU A 38 5.23 -3.78 11.57
N ALA A 39 4.11 -4.45 11.83
CA ALA A 39 3.78 -5.68 11.14
C ALA A 39 2.94 -5.47 9.88
N GLU A 40 2.57 -4.22 9.53
CA GLU A 40 1.93 -3.86 8.26
C GLU A 40 2.82 -3.10 7.30
N LEU A 41 3.86 -2.42 7.78
CA LEU A 41 4.90 -1.82 6.95
C LEU A 41 5.46 -2.77 5.88
N PRO A 42 5.87 -4.03 6.20
CA PRO A 42 6.38 -4.95 5.18
C PRO A 42 5.32 -5.40 4.17
N LEU A 43 4.08 -5.59 4.63
CA LEU A 43 2.94 -5.96 3.77
C LEU A 43 2.55 -4.83 2.83
N THR A 44 2.53 -3.59 3.34
CA THR A 44 2.25 -2.39 2.55
C THR A 44 3.34 -2.15 1.53
N ALA A 45 4.61 -2.36 1.90
CA ALA A 45 5.74 -2.28 0.98
C ALA A 45 5.63 -3.33 -0.14
N ALA A 46 5.23 -4.57 0.19
CA ALA A 46 4.98 -5.62 -0.81
C ALA A 46 3.84 -5.24 -1.76
N VAL A 47 2.71 -4.75 -1.24
CA VAL A 47 1.56 -4.31 -2.07
C VAL A 47 1.93 -3.13 -2.96
N PHE A 48 2.70 -2.16 -2.46
CA PHE A 48 3.23 -1.05 -3.25
C PHE A 48 4.14 -1.55 -4.37
N ALA A 49 5.07 -2.47 -4.08
CA ALA A 49 5.97 -3.05 -5.07
C ALA A 49 5.20 -3.81 -6.17
N VAL A 50 4.24 -4.66 -5.78
CA VAL A 50 3.41 -5.43 -6.72
C VAL A 50 2.58 -4.51 -7.60
N THR A 51 1.88 -3.53 -7.02
CA THR A 51 1.05 -2.59 -7.79
C THR A 51 1.88 -1.71 -8.70
N PHE A 52 3.06 -1.27 -8.27
CA PHE A 52 4.00 -0.52 -9.10
C PHE A 52 4.52 -1.35 -10.28
N VAL A 53 4.99 -2.58 -10.04
CA VAL A 53 5.48 -3.49 -11.08
C VAL A 53 4.37 -3.84 -12.06
N TRP A 54 3.16 -4.13 -11.56
CA TRP A 54 2.00 -4.43 -12.39
C TRP A 54 1.65 -3.27 -13.33
N GLN A 55 1.59 -2.04 -12.82
CA GLN A 55 1.32 -0.88 -13.67
C GLN A 55 2.44 -0.60 -14.68
N ARG A 56 3.69 -0.86 -14.32
CA ARG A 56 4.84 -0.72 -15.22
C ARG A 56 4.80 -1.75 -16.35
N LEU A 57 4.45 -3.01 -16.04
CA LEU A 57 4.27 -4.06 -17.04
C LEU A 57 3.06 -3.80 -17.94
N ARG A 58 1.93 -3.33 -17.41
CA ARG A 58 0.71 -3.08 -18.17
C ARG A 58 0.80 -1.89 -19.14
N ARG A 59 1.85 -1.07 -19.03
CA ARG A 59 2.11 0.08 -19.93
C ARG A 59 3.23 -0.16 -20.93
N ARG A 60 3.85 -1.35 -20.91
CA ARG A 60 4.66 -1.86 -22.03
C ARG A 60 3.76 -2.64 -22.97
#